data_AF-A0A554L8B0-F1
#
_entry.id   AF-A0A554L8B0-F1
#
_cell.length_a   1.000
_cell.length_b   1.000
_cell.length_c   1.000
_cell.angle_alpha   90.00
_cell.angle_beta   90.00
_cell.angle_gamma   90.00
#
_symmetry.space_group_name_H-M   'P 1'
#
loop_
_entity.id
_entity.type
_entity.pdbx_description
1 polymer ?
#
loop_
_entity_poly.entity_id
_entity_poly.type
_entity_poly.pdbx_seq_one_letter_code
_entity_poly.pdbx_strand_id
1 'polypeptide(L)'
;MSEKRVGWFYLLITLIFFVLFIFPTGIFVDESVAVKALDNFGFTNIKILDRDVWFVPLKGGSKEDVVRFTADAINPAGKRVKIYVFSGWLFKSATVRTID
;
A
#
# COMPACT_ATOMS: atom_id res chain seq x y z
N MET A 1 -36.63 3.88 23.96
CA MET A 1 -35.21 4.24 23.71
C MET A 1 -35.24 5.61 23.04
N SER A 2 -34.55 6.63 23.57
CA SER A 2 -34.62 8.00 23.04
C SER A 2 -34.15 8.04 21.58
N GLU A 3 -34.89 8.71 20.68
CA GLU A 3 -34.53 8.90 19.26
C GLU A 3 -33.09 9.40 19.07
N LYS A 4 -32.60 10.20 20.01
CA LYS A 4 -31.21 10.70 20.02
C LYS A 4 -30.17 9.58 20.18
N ARG A 5 -30.48 8.53 20.97
CA ARG A 5 -29.58 7.37 21.16
C ARG A 5 -29.50 6.50 19.91
N VAL A 6 -30.60 6.40 19.16
CA VAL A 6 -30.66 5.69 17.88
C VAL A 6 -29.84 6.44 16.82
N GLY A 7 -29.95 7.77 16.77
CA GLY A 7 -29.14 8.61 15.87
C GLY A 7 -27.63 8.48 16.13
N TRP A 8 -27.19 8.55 17.40
CA TRP A 8 -25.78 8.36 17.76
C TRP A 8 -25.25 6.97 17.40
N PHE A 9 -26.07 5.93 17.55
CA PHE A 9 -25.71 4.57 17.18
C PHE A 9 -25.44 4.44 15.68
N TYR A 10 -26.32 4.98 14.82
CA TYR A 10 -26.09 4.98 13.37
C TYR A 10 -24.89 5.83 12.96
N LEU A 11 -24.68 6.98 13.59
CA LEU A 11 -23.53 7.85 13.31
C LEU A 11 -22.21 7.13 13.64
N LEU A 12 -22.17 6.42 14.77
CA LEU A 12 -21.02 5.66 15.21
C LEU A 12 -20.74 4.46 14.28
N ILE A 13 -21.77 3.75 13.83
CA ILE A 13 -21.63 2.68 12.82
C ILE A 13 -21.08 3.23 11.51
N THR A 14 -21.64 4.34 11.00
CA THR A 14 -21.18 4.96 9.76
C THR A 14 -19.72 5.40 9.87
N LEU A 15 -19.32 5.96 11.01
CA LEU A 15 -17.94 6.35 11.27
C LEU A 15 -17.00 5.13 11.28
N ILE A 16 -17.39 4.03 11.93
CA ILE A 16 -16.63 2.77 11.93
C ILE A 16 -16.49 2.23 10.52
N PHE A 17 -17.56 2.22 9.72
CA PHE A 17 -17.51 1.81 8.33
C PHE A 17 -16.56 2.68 7.50
N PHE A 18 -16.62 3.99 7.69
CA PHE A 18 -15.71 4.93 7.02
C PHE A 18 -14.25 4.65 7.39
N VAL A 19 -13.96 4.42 8.67
CA VAL A 19 -12.60 4.11 9.14
C VAL A 19 -12.12 2.76 8.61
N LEU A 20 -12.93 1.71 8.65
CA LEU A 20 -12.50 0.37 8.24
C LEU A 20 -12.30 0.23 6.72
N PHE A 21 -13.08 0.95 5.91
CA PHE A 21 -13.04 0.80 4.45
C PHE A 21 -12.21 1.86 3.74
N ILE A 22 -11.93 3.01 4.36
CA ILE A 22 -11.15 4.08 3.74
C ILE A 22 -9.70 4.12 4.23
N PHE A 23 -9.43 3.73 5.48
CA PHE A 23 -8.13 4.02 6.11
C PHE A 23 -7.07 2.89 6.09
N PRO A 24 -7.39 1.58 6.24
CA PRO A 24 -6.37 0.54 6.29
C PRO A 24 -6.46 -0.50 5.16
N THR A 25 -6.96 -0.13 3.97
CA THR A 25 -6.88 -1.03 2.80
C THR A 25 -5.43 -1.43 2.50
N GLY A 26 -4.45 -0.58 2.80
CA GLY A 26 -3.03 -0.95 2.70
C GLY A 26 -2.61 -2.14 3.55
N ILE A 27 -3.28 -2.44 4.67
CA ILE A 27 -2.89 -3.46 5.67
C ILE A 27 -3.15 -4.90 5.17
N PHE A 28 -4.04 -5.09 4.21
CA PHE A 28 -4.28 -6.43 3.65
C PHE A 28 -3.50 -6.72 2.36
N VAL A 29 -2.70 -5.76 1.87
CA VAL A 29 -1.83 -5.99 0.71
C VAL A 29 -0.59 -6.78 1.14
N ASP A 30 -0.44 -7.97 0.58
CA ASP A 30 0.68 -8.87 0.86
C ASP A 30 1.99 -8.44 0.17
N GLU A 31 3.13 -8.75 0.79
CA GLU A 31 4.45 -8.46 0.24
C GLU A 31 4.71 -9.16 -1.10
N SER A 32 4.08 -10.31 -1.36
CA SER A 32 4.17 -11.02 -2.63
C SER A 32 3.72 -10.17 -3.82
N VAL A 33 2.82 -9.19 -3.61
CA VAL A 33 2.42 -8.24 -4.65
C VAL A 33 3.62 -7.39 -5.08
N ALA A 34 4.41 -6.91 -4.11
CA ALA A 34 5.60 -6.13 -4.39
C ALA A 34 6.71 -6.98 -5.04
N VAL A 35 6.92 -8.20 -4.55
CA VAL A 35 7.90 -9.13 -5.12
C VAL A 35 7.54 -9.47 -6.57
N LYS A 36 6.29 -9.83 -6.84
CA LYS A 36 5.81 -10.16 -8.19
C LYS A 36 5.88 -8.96 -9.13
N ALA A 37 5.58 -7.76 -8.63
CA ALA A 37 5.75 -6.55 -9.41
C ALA A 37 7.22 -6.37 -9.83
N LEU A 38 8.15 -6.43 -8.87
CA LEU A 38 9.58 -6.29 -9.14
C LEU A 38 10.12 -7.37 -10.08
N ASP A 39 9.69 -8.61 -9.90
CA ASP A 39 10.03 -9.73 -10.79
C ASP A 39 9.57 -9.48 -12.23
N ASN A 40 8.34 -8.99 -12.43
CA ASN A 40 7.83 -8.60 -13.75
C ASN A 40 8.65 -7.46 -14.41
N PHE A 41 9.30 -6.61 -13.62
CA PHE A 41 10.22 -5.57 -14.11
C PHE A 41 11.67 -6.06 -14.30
N GLY A 42 11.94 -7.35 -14.08
CA GLY A 42 13.26 -7.96 -14.27
C GLY A 42 14.22 -7.78 -13.09
N PHE A 43 13.74 -7.41 -11.92
CA PHE A 43 14.55 -7.37 -10.71
C PHE A 43 14.75 -8.76 -10.12
N THR A 44 15.91 -9.00 -9.52
CA THR A 44 16.26 -10.29 -8.91
C THR A 44 16.79 -10.10 -7.48
N ASN A 45 16.88 -11.17 -6.70
CA ASN A 45 17.35 -11.14 -5.30
C ASN A 45 16.61 -10.08 -4.46
N ILE A 46 15.28 -10.09 -4.58
CA ILE A 46 14.38 -9.09 -3.98
C ILE A 46 14.22 -9.38 -2.49
N LYS A 47 14.41 -8.36 -1.67
CA LYS A 47 14.18 -8.38 -0.22
C LYS A 47 13.33 -7.19 0.19
N ILE A 48 12.15 -7.42 0.74
CA ILE A 48 11.34 -6.36 1.35
C ILE A 48 11.99 -5.96 2.68
N LEU A 49 12.21 -4.66 2.85
CA LEU A 49 12.84 -4.06 4.02
C LEU A 49 11.82 -3.41 4.95
N ASP A 50 10.81 -2.77 4.38
CA ASP A 50 9.84 -1.97 5.11
C ASP A 50 8.50 -1.92 4.37
N ARG A 51 7.43 -1.73 5.14
CA ARG A 51 6.06 -1.61 4.67
C ARG A 51 5.38 -0.43 5.36
N ASP A 52 4.82 0.44 4.54
CA ASP A 52 4.28 1.72 4.97
C ASP A 52 2.89 1.96 4.36
N VAL A 53 1.88 2.06 5.21
CA VAL A 53 0.48 2.26 4.81
C VAL A 53 -0.02 3.69 5.11
N TRP A 54 0.82 4.51 5.73
CA TRP A 54 0.42 5.83 6.22
C TRP A 54 0.86 6.93 5.28
N PHE A 55 -0.10 7.78 4.89
CA PHE A 55 0.14 8.94 4.03
C PHE A 55 0.88 8.60 2.72
N VAL A 56 0.60 7.43 2.15
CA VAL A 56 1.24 6.93 0.92
C VAL A 56 1.19 7.94 -0.24
N PRO A 57 0.08 8.68 -0.48
CA PRO A 57 0.04 9.72 -1.50
C PRO A 57 1.02 10.88 -1.25
N LEU A 58 1.32 11.22 0.01
CA LEU A 58 2.30 12.26 0.35
C LEU A 58 3.74 11.79 0.16
N LYS A 59 3.97 10.48 0.09
CA LYS A 59 5.29 9.84 -0.10
C LYS A 59 5.59 9.56 -1.58
N GLY A 60 4.88 10.22 -2.48
CA GLY A 60 5.03 10.08 -3.94
C GLY A 60 4.15 9.00 -4.57
N GLY A 61 3.32 8.32 -3.78
CA GLY A 61 2.24 7.47 -4.31
C GLY A 61 1.14 8.30 -4.97
N SER A 62 0.35 7.66 -5.81
CA SER A 62 -0.88 8.24 -6.35
C SER A 62 -2.02 8.15 -5.33
N LYS A 63 -3.14 8.85 -5.61
CA LYS A 63 -4.33 8.86 -4.73
C LYS A 63 -4.93 7.47 -4.48
N GLU A 64 -4.67 6.53 -5.39
CA GLU A 64 -5.18 5.17 -5.33
C GLU A 64 -4.18 4.18 -4.72
N ASP A 65 -2.96 4.61 -4.40
CA ASP A 65 -1.97 3.77 -3.71
C ASP A 65 -2.23 3.79 -2.21
N VAL A 66 -2.32 2.60 -1.63
CA VAL A 66 -2.71 2.38 -0.23
C VAL A 66 -1.56 1.81 0.60
N VAL A 67 -0.51 1.30 -0.06
CA VAL A 67 0.71 0.80 0.58
C VAL A 67 1.94 1.16 -0.24
N ARG A 68 3.05 1.41 0.45
CA ARG A 68 4.39 1.54 -0.09
C ARG A 68 5.28 0.48 0.55
N PHE A 69 5.92 -0.33 -0.27
CA PHE A 69 6.96 -1.25 0.15
C PHE A 69 8.32 -0.67 -0.23
N THR A 70 9.29 -0.81 0.67
CA THR A 70 10.71 -0.55 0.38
C THR A 70 11.39 -1.89 0.16
N ALA A 71 12.04 -2.06 -0.98
CA ALA A 71 12.74 -3.27 -1.34
C ALA A 71 14.21 -2.99 -1.67
N ASP A 72 15.08 -3.94 -1.36
CA ASP A 72 16.43 -4.04 -1.89
C ASP A 72 16.46 -5.16 -2.94
N ALA A 73 16.93 -4.87 -4.14
CA ALA A 73 16.94 -5.82 -5.25
C ALA A 73 18.12 -5.55 -6.20
N ILE A 74 18.43 -6.52 -7.06
CA ILE A 74 19.38 -6.39 -8.15
C ILE A 74 18.60 -6.02 -9.41
N ASN A 75 18.96 -4.91 -10.05
CA ASN A 75 18.34 -4.45 -11.30
C ASN A 75 18.81 -5.27 -12.51
N PRO A 76 18.16 -5.15 -13.68
CA PRO A 76 18.59 -5.84 -14.90
C PRO A 76 20.03 -5.56 -15.35
N ALA A 77 20.63 -4.46 -14.87
CA ALA A 77 22.03 -4.10 -15.13
C ALA A 77 23.01 -4.72 -14.09
N GLY A 78 22.55 -5.61 -13.22
CA GLY A 78 23.36 -6.31 -12.23
C GLY A 78 23.76 -5.47 -11.01
N LYS A 79 23.18 -4.27 -10.82
CA LYS A 79 23.47 -3.38 -9.69
C LYS A 79 22.44 -3.57 -8.58
N ARG A 80 22.91 -3.60 -7.32
CA ARG A 80 22.05 -3.57 -6.14
C ARG A 80 21.47 -2.17 -5.94
N VAL A 81 20.15 -2.06 -5.83
CA VAL A 81 19.42 -0.80 -5.73
C VAL A 81 18.29 -0.90 -4.70
N LYS A 82 17.97 0.23 -4.07
CA LYS A 82 16.76 0.37 -3.25
C LYS A 82 15.62 0.93 -4.10
N ILE A 83 14.44 0.34 -3.93
CA ILE A 83 13.25 0.65 -4.73
C ILE A 83 12.03 0.79 -3.85
N TYR A 84 11.16 1.72 -4.22
CA TYR A 84 9.81 1.81 -3.70
C TYR A 84 8.82 1.15 -4.64
N VAL A 85 7.95 0.31 -4.07
CA VAL A 85 6.82 -0.28 -4.78
C VAL A 85 5.54 0.24 -4.14
N PHE A 86 4.77 0.99 -4.90
CA PHE A 86 3.46 1.49 -4.50
C PHE A 86 2.39 0.54 -5.03
N SER A 87 1.43 0.17 -4.19
CA SER A 87 0.33 -0.71 -4.60
C SER A 87 -1.00 -0.20 -4.07
N GLY A 88 -2.02 -0.33 -4.91
CA GLY A 88 -3.42 -0.05 -4.57
C GLY A 88 -4.14 -1.28 -4.03
N TRP A 89 -5.42 -1.13 -3.73
CA TRP A 89 -6.26 -2.22 -3.25
C TRP A 89 -6.60 -3.21 -4.38
N LEU A 90 -6.27 -4.50 -4.17
CA LEU A 90 -6.67 -5.75 -4.86
C LEU A 90 -6.63 -5.85 -6.41
N PHE A 91 -6.84 -4.77 -7.15
CA PHE A 91 -6.95 -4.78 -8.62
C PHE A 91 -6.06 -3.74 -9.31
N LYS A 92 -5.38 -2.88 -8.56
CA LYS A 92 -4.50 -1.87 -9.14
C LYS A 92 -3.09 -2.40 -9.35
N SER A 93 -2.56 -2.22 -10.56
CA SER A 93 -1.16 -2.49 -10.88
C SER A 93 -0.21 -1.73 -9.96
N ALA A 94 0.88 -2.38 -9.55
CA ALA A 94 1.90 -1.76 -8.73
C ALA A 94 2.76 -0.78 -9.53
N THR A 95 3.10 0.36 -8.93
CA THR A 95 4.00 1.35 -9.50
C THR A 95 5.37 1.21 -8.84
N VAL A 96 6.41 1.00 -9.65
CA VAL A 96 7.80 0.85 -9.19
C VAL A 96 8.54 2.17 -9.38
N ARG A 97 9.28 2.62 -8.37
CA ARG A 97 10.16 3.80 -8.44
C ARG A 97 11.52 3.50 -7.85
N THR A 98 12.57 3.77 -8.62
CA THR A 98 13.94 3.71 -8.14
C THR A 98 14.27 4.91 -7.26
N ILE A 99 15.07 4.65 -6.24
CA ILE A 99 15.71 5.66 -5.41
C ILE A 99 17.15 5.61 -5.89
N ASP A 100 17.56 6.57 -6.71
CA ASP A 100 18.95 6.65 -7.19
C ASP A 100 19.96 6.64 -6.04
#